data_AF-A0A7Y9KAT5-F1
#
_entry.id   AF-A0A7Y9KAT5-F1
#
_cell.length_a   1.000
_cell.length_b   1.000
_cell.length_c   1.000
_cell.angle_alpha   90.00
_cell.angle_beta   90.00
_cell.angle_gamma   90.00
#
_symmetry.space_group_name_H-M   'P 1'
#
loop_
_entity.id
_entity.type
_entity.pdbx_description
1 polymer ?
#
loop_
_entity_poly.entity_id
_entity_poly.type
_entity_poly.pdbx_seq_one_letter_code
_entity_poly.pdbx_strand_id
1 'polypeptide(L)'
;MAWEQAPHLSPEEAVMGSTASWDGEEVARLVLLPPNAPTALPPPSYSGPWRARWHLTRLALVLRCDGWTTQLRTETPRTLLRVYSKDAPTIGESISVAWGNGTWWYLSSTGLWLTPCKRLCLAADKLNILLQPWVAAAFDPLRDEQL
;
A
#
# COMPACT_ATOMS: atom_id res chain seq x y z
N MET A 1 13.74 -55.55 1.34
CA MET A 1 12.93 -55.63 2.57
C MET A 1 13.85 -56.05 3.70
N ALA A 2 14.20 -55.13 4.59
CA ALA A 2 14.86 -55.43 5.86
C ALA A 2 14.49 -54.27 6.80
N TRP A 3 13.80 -54.64 7.87
CA TRP A 3 13.32 -53.86 9.00
C TRP A 3 14.44 -53.78 10.05
N GLU A 4 14.39 -52.77 10.93
CA GLU A 4 14.81 -52.75 12.36
C GLU A 4 14.94 -51.28 12.78
N GLN A 5 13.87 -50.71 13.35
CA GLN A 5 13.59 -50.60 14.80
C GLN A 5 14.51 -49.62 15.54
N ALA A 6 13.94 -48.46 15.87
CA ALA A 6 14.43 -47.59 16.95
C ALA A 6 13.98 -48.15 18.32
N PRO A 7 14.67 -47.76 19.41
CA PRO A 7 13.91 -47.18 20.52
C PRO A 7 14.57 -45.93 21.16
N HIS A 8 13.72 -44.90 21.25
CA HIS A 8 13.47 -43.91 22.31
C HIS A 8 14.43 -43.63 23.51
N LEU A 9 14.73 -42.32 23.65
CA LEU A 9 14.67 -41.40 24.82
C LEU A 9 15.68 -41.44 26.01
N SER A 10 16.53 -40.38 26.07
CA SER A 10 16.89 -39.39 27.15
C SER A 10 16.97 -39.79 28.66
N PRO A 11 17.55 -38.99 29.61
CA PRO A 11 17.93 -37.55 29.60
C PRO A 11 19.25 -37.17 30.35
N GLU A 12 19.58 -35.85 30.37
CA GLU A 12 20.46 -35.13 31.35
C GLU A 12 21.96 -35.51 31.38
N GLU A 13 22.98 -34.66 31.53
CA GLU A 13 23.10 -33.28 32.01
C GLU A 13 24.51 -32.75 31.63
N ALA A 14 24.60 -31.43 31.46
CA ALA A 14 25.69 -30.56 31.93
C ALA A 14 27.05 -30.39 31.18
N VAL A 15 27.48 -29.12 31.27
CA VAL A 15 28.83 -28.52 31.14
C VAL A 15 29.24 -28.08 29.72
N MET A 16 28.96 -26.83 29.34
CA MET A 16 29.70 -25.57 29.63
C MET A 16 31.07 -25.46 28.91
N GLY A 17 31.15 -24.52 27.97
CA GLY A 17 32.40 -24.05 27.38
C GLY A 17 32.20 -22.92 26.39
N SER A 18 32.19 -21.67 26.90
CA SER A 18 32.54 -20.40 26.23
C SER A 18 33.43 -20.53 24.98
N THR A 19 33.28 -19.72 23.93
CA THR A 19 33.59 -18.28 23.97
C THR A 19 32.76 -17.45 22.99
N ALA A 20 32.26 -16.34 23.49
CA ALA A 20 31.65 -15.26 22.73
C ALA A 20 32.72 -14.49 21.94
N SER A 21 32.49 -14.36 20.64
CA SER A 21 33.09 -13.34 19.79
C SER A 21 32.04 -12.25 19.59
N TRP A 22 32.29 -11.06 20.15
CA TRP A 22 31.55 -9.85 19.80
C TRP A 22 31.86 -9.47 18.34
N ASP A 23 30.84 -9.09 17.58
CA ASP A 23 30.55 -7.68 17.25
C ASP A 23 29.64 -7.59 16.03
N GLY A 24 28.55 -6.82 16.16
CA GLY A 24 27.72 -6.43 15.02
C GLY A 24 26.22 -6.65 15.19
N GLU A 25 25.65 -6.56 16.39
CA GLU A 25 24.18 -6.54 16.54
C GLU A 25 23.68 -5.09 16.61
N GLU A 26 23.12 -4.68 15.47
CA GLU A 26 22.26 -3.52 15.27
C GLU A 26 21.42 -3.21 16.51
N VAL A 27 21.64 -2.02 17.07
CA VAL A 27 20.74 -1.35 17.99
C VAL A 27 19.41 -1.05 17.27
N ALA A 28 18.56 -2.06 17.18
CA ALA A 28 17.16 -1.91 16.84
C ALA A 28 16.53 -0.99 17.88
N ARG A 29 16.29 0.25 17.47
CA ARG A 29 15.52 1.24 18.24
C ARG A 29 14.13 0.66 18.48
N LEU A 30 13.93 0.08 19.66
CA LEU A 30 12.61 -0.26 20.19
C LEU A 30 11.85 1.05 20.43
N VAL A 31 11.20 1.55 19.38
CA VAL A 31 10.12 2.51 19.51
C VAL A 31 8.96 1.75 20.14
N LEU A 32 8.75 1.96 21.44
CA LEU A 32 7.58 1.49 22.18
C LEU A 32 6.33 2.07 21.51
N LEU A 33 5.69 1.30 20.64
CA LEU A 33 4.38 1.62 20.12
C LEU A 33 3.38 1.53 21.29
N PRO A 34 2.52 2.55 21.50
CA PRO A 34 1.53 2.50 22.57
C PRO A 34 0.57 1.32 22.34
N PRO A 35 0.11 0.64 23.41
CA PRO A 35 -0.69 -0.59 23.32
C PRO A 35 -2.07 -0.42 22.67
N ASN A 36 -2.46 0.82 22.36
CA ASN A 36 -3.74 1.18 21.72
C ASN A 36 -3.55 1.75 20.30
N ALA A 37 -2.40 1.57 19.67
CA ALA A 37 -2.27 1.89 18.26
C ALA A 37 -3.23 0.99 17.47
N PRO A 38 -4.15 1.53 16.65
CA PRO A 38 -4.98 0.70 15.77
C PRO A 38 -4.03 -0.17 14.97
N THR A 39 -4.27 -1.49 14.94
CA THR A 39 -3.43 -2.46 14.22
C THR A 39 -3.11 -1.89 12.85
N ALA A 40 -1.88 -1.39 12.71
CA ALA A 40 -1.45 -0.82 11.46
C ALA A 40 -1.58 -1.94 10.43
N LEU A 41 -2.35 -1.69 9.37
CA LEU A 41 -2.46 -2.65 8.28
C LEU A 41 -1.04 -3.06 7.86
N PRO A 42 -0.79 -4.35 7.60
CA PRO A 42 0.54 -4.82 7.28
C PRO A 42 1.13 -3.99 6.13
N PRO A 43 2.47 -3.81 6.09
CA PRO A 43 3.10 -3.02 5.04
C PRO A 43 2.65 -3.54 3.68
N PRO A 44 2.22 -2.65 2.76
CA PRO A 44 1.63 -3.04 1.50
C PRO A 44 2.62 -3.88 0.68
N SER A 45 2.26 -5.11 0.37
CA SER A 45 2.98 -5.94 -0.60
C SER A 45 2.43 -5.63 -2.00
N TYR A 46 3.21 -4.93 -2.81
CA TYR A 46 2.79 -4.50 -4.14
C TYR A 46 2.68 -5.68 -5.10
N SER A 47 1.64 -5.69 -5.94
CA SER A 47 1.45 -6.77 -6.90
C SER A 47 2.55 -6.76 -7.96
N GLY A 48 2.83 -7.92 -8.57
CA GLY A 48 3.62 -7.97 -9.80
C GLY A 48 3.07 -7.01 -10.87
N PRO A 49 3.93 -6.44 -11.73
CA PRO A 49 3.62 -5.29 -12.58
C PRO A 49 2.39 -5.50 -13.48
N TRP A 50 2.15 -6.74 -13.92
CA TRP A 50 1.01 -7.08 -14.76
C TRP A 50 -0.35 -6.97 -14.06
N ARG A 51 -0.46 -7.41 -12.80
CA ARG A 51 -1.74 -7.40 -12.06
C ARG A 51 -2.13 -5.98 -11.64
N ALA A 52 -1.17 -5.20 -11.14
CA ALA A 52 -1.39 -3.78 -10.84
C ALA A 52 -1.85 -3.06 -12.10
N ARG A 53 -1.16 -3.26 -13.22
CA ARG A 53 -1.53 -2.65 -14.49
C ARG A 53 -2.97 -2.97 -14.88
N TRP A 54 -3.40 -4.22 -14.76
CA TRP A 54 -4.79 -4.60 -15.08
C TRP A 54 -5.81 -3.88 -14.18
N HIS A 55 -5.63 -3.92 -12.86
CA HIS A 55 -6.54 -3.27 -11.91
C HIS A 55 -6.57 -1.74 -12.07
N LEU A 56 -5.41 -1.12 -12.30
CA LEU A 56 -5.29 0.31 -12.51
C LEU A 56 -5.87 0.74 -13.86
N THR A 57 -5.72 -0.06 -14.91
CA THR A 57 -6.32 0.24 -16.23
C THR A 57 -7.84 0.22 -16.15
N ARG A 58 -8.43 -0.73 -15.39
CA ARG A 58 -9.88 -0.74 -15.16
C ARG A 58 -10.35 0.48 -14.37
N LEU A 59 -9.60 0.87 -13.34
CA LEU A 59 -9.93 2.06 -12.54
C LEU A 59 -9.83 3.33 -13.39
N ALA A 60 -8.80 3.42 -14.23
CA ALA A 60 -8.62 4.53 -15.14
C ALA A 60 -9.81 4.71 -16.10
N LEU A 61 -10.39 3.61 -16.58
CA LEU A 61 -11.54 3.68 -17.48
C LEU A 61 -12.75 4.34 -16.79
N VAL A 62 -13.06 3.93 -15.56
CA VAL A 62 -14.20 4.48 -14.80
C VAL A 62 -13.96 5.94 -14.47
N LEU A 63 -12.76 6.29 -13.98
CA LEU A 63 -12.42 7.67 -13.64
C LEU A 63 -12.47 8.61 -14.86
N ARG A 64 -12.12 8.13 -16.06
CA ARG A 64 -12.28 8.92 -17.29
C ARG A 64 -13.74 9.17 -17.63
N CYS A 65 -14.63 8.20 -17.38
CA CYS A 65 -16.07 8.42 -17.56
C CYS A 65 -16.59 9.50 -16.60
N ASP A 66 -16.02 9.59 -15.40
CA ASP A 66 -16.33 10.63 -14.41
C ASP A 66 -15.66 11.99 -14.69
N GLY A 67 -14.94 12.12 -15.81
CA GLY A 67 -14.30 13.37 -16.25
C GLY A 67 -12.86 13.57 -15.76
N TRP A 68 -12.27 12.62 -15.05
CA TRP A 68 -10.87 12.73 -14.62
C TRP A 68 -9.88 12.40 -15.73
N THR A 69 -8.75 13.09 -15.70
CA THR A 69 -7.60 12.70 -16.53
C THR A 69 -6.76 11.68 -15.76
N THR A 70 -6.34 10.62 -16.44
CA THR A 70 -5.60 9.53 -15.82
C THR A 70 -4.34 9.19 -16.61
N GLN A 71 -3.22 9.00 -15.93
CA GLN A 71 -1.94 8.60 -16.52
C GLN A 71 -1.38 7.40 -15.76
N LEU A 72 -1.19 6.28 -16.45
CA LEU A 72 -0.50 5.13 -15.87
C LEU A 72 1.01 5.39 -15.89
N ARG A 73 1.66 5.24 -14.74
CA ARG A 73 3.11 5.34 -14.56
C ARG A 73 3.66 4.00 -14.10
N THR A 74 4.61 3.47 -14.85
CA THR A 74 5.33 2.25 -14.48
C THR A 74 6.70 2.67 -13.95
N GLU A 75 6.78 2.95 -12.66
CA GLU A 75 8.03 3.32 -11.98
C GLU A 75 8.48 2.11 -11.16
N THR A 76 9.43 1.33 -11.66
CA THR A 76 9.92 0.15 -10.94
C THR A 76 10.36 0.55 -9.52
N PRO A 77 9.84 -0.08 -8.45
CA PRO A 77 9.17 -1.39 -8.42
C PRO A 77 7.63 -1.38 -8.47
N ARG A 78 6.95 -0.23 -8.64
CA ARG A 78 5.48 -0.10 -8.50
C ARG A 78 4.82 0.49 -9.74
N THR A 79 3.66 -0.08 -10.11
CA THR A 79 2.79 0.58 -11.10
C THR A 79 1.85 1.52 -10.35
N LEU A 80 1.78 2.77 -10.81
CA LEU A 80 0.97 3.84 -10.26
C LEU A 80 -0.01 4.35 -11.32
N LEU A 81 -1.16 4.82 -10.89
CA LEU A 81 -2.12 5.55 -11.70
C LEU A 81 -2.23 6.95 -11.13
N ARG A 82 -1.72 7.94 -11.86
CA ARG A 82 -1.94 9.34 -11.53
C ARG A 82 -3.32 9.74 -12.05
N VAL A 83 -4.15 10.29 -11.18
CA VAL A 83 -5.50 10.80 -11.46
C VAL A 83 -5.48 12.28 -11.14
N TYR A 84 -5.94 13.13 -12.05
CA TYR A 84 -5.89 14.58 -11.86
C TYR A 84 -6.99 15.30 -12.62
N SER A 85 -7.35 16.49 -12.15
CA SER A 85 -8.33 17.34 -12.83
C SER A 85 -7.73 17.91 -14.11
N LYS A 86 -8.49 17.91 -15.21
CA LYS A 86 -8.07 18.53 -16.47
C LYS A 86 -7.85 20.04 -16.28
N ASP A 87 -8.75 20.66 -15.55
CA ASP A 87 -8.79 22.11 -15.37
C ASP A 87 -7.76 22.56 -14.32
N ALA A 88 -7.38 21.67 -13.38
CA ALA A 88 -6.35 21.91 -12.37
C ALA A 88 -5.36 20.73 -12.30
N PRO A 89 -4.38 20.63 -13.23
CA PRO A 89 -3.46 19.48 -13.31
C PRO A 89 -2.52 19.29 -12.10
N THR A 90 -2.42 20.32 -11.26
CA THR A 90 -1.70 20.26 -9.97
C THR A 90 -2.48 19.49 -8.91
N ILE A 91 -3.82 19.43 -9.03
CA ILE A 91 -4.70 18.71 -8.10
C ILE A 91 -4.95 17.30 -8.63
N GLY A 92 -4.54 16.31 -7.86
CA GLY A 92 -4.70 14.91 -8.20
C GLY A 92 -4.15 13.99 -7.12
N GLU A 93 -4.28 12.70 -7.36
CA GLU A 93 -3.82 11.63 -6.47
C GLU A 93 -3.06 10.57 -7.28
N SER A 94 -2.09 9.91 -6.66
CA SER A 94 -1.44 8.73 -7.25
C SER A 94 -1.91 7.46 -6.56
N ILE A 95 -2.41 6.51 -7.34
CA ILE A 95 -3.01 5.27 -6.85
C ILE A 95 -2.12 4.09 -7.19
N SER A 96 -1.89 3.23 -6.22
CA SER A 96 -1.17 1.97 -6.38
C SER A 96 -2.07 0.78 -6.04
N VAL A 97 -1.61 -0.43 -6.34
CA VAL A 97 -2.29 -1.67 -5.96
C VAL A 97 -1.41 -2.46 -5.02
N ALA A 98 -1.96 -2.81 -3.86
CA ALA A 98 -1.28 -3.55 -2.82
C ALA A 98 -2.13 -4.72 -2.32
N TRP A 99 -1.44 -5.77 -1.87
CA TRP A 99 -2.06 -6.89 -1.17
C TRP A 99 -2.24 -6.53 0.31
N GLY A 100 -3.46 -6.70 0.81
CA GLY A 100 -3.82 -6.47 2.20
C GLY A 100 -5.06 -7.25 2.60
N ASN A 101 -5.12 -7.76 3.82
CA ASN A 101 -6.24 -8.53 4.36
C ASN A 101 -6.75 -9.64 3.41
N GLY A 102 -5.83 -10.38 2.78
CA GLY A 102 -6.16 -11.50 1.88
C GLY A 102 -6.77 -11.11 0.53
N THR A 103 -6.73 -9.83 0.14
CA THR A 103 -7.20 -9.39 -1.18
C THR A 103 -6.38 -8.22 -1.73
N TRP A 104 -6.60 -7.88 -3.00
CA TRP A 104 -5.98 -6.72 -3.64
C TRP A 104 -6.78 -5.46 -3.33
N TRP A 105 -6.09 -4.37 -3.04
CA TRP A 105 -6.69 -3.07 -2.73
C TRP A 105 -6.08 -1.95 -3.55
N TYR A 106 -6.87 -0.91 -3.77
CA TYR A 106 -6.38 0.39 -4.21
C TYR A 106 -5.85 1.18 -3.02
N LEU A 107 -4.62 1.68 -3.15
CA LEU A 107 -3.91 2.41 -2.12
C LEU A 107 -3.55 3.81 -2.65
N SER A 108 -3.96 4.84 -1.92
CA SER A 108 -3.66 6.24 -2.19
C SER A 108 -2.18 6.56 -1.90
N SER A 109 -1.64 7.61 -2.51
CA SER A 109 -0.29 8.09 -2.20
C SER A 109 -0.13 8.55 -0.75
N THR A 110 -1.23 8.96 -0.12
CA THR A 110 -1.30 9.29 1.32
C THR A 110 -1.23 8.06 2.24
N GLY A 111 -1.20 6.85 1.70
CA GLY A 111 -1.23 5.60 2.48
C GLY A 111 -2.65 5.14 2.86
N LEU A 112 -3.68 5.84 2.40
CA LEU A 112 -5.07 5.45 2.64
C LEU A 112 -5.48 4.25 1.77
N TRP A 113 -5.98 3.19 2.42
CA TRP A 113 -6.58 2.03 1.75
C TRP A 113 -8.00 2.39 1.31
N LEU A 114 -8.18 2.60 0.00
CA LEU A 114 -9.45 3.09 -0.53
C LEU A 114 -10.52 1.99 -0.48
N THR A 115 -10.30 0.88 -1.16
CA THR A 115 -11.26 -0.22 -1.27
C THR A 115 -10.62 -1.45 -1.91
N PRO A 116 -11.16 -2.67 -1.70
CA PRO A 116 -10.73 -3.84 -2.46
C PRO A 116 -10.90 -3.61 -3.96
N CYS A 117 -9.97 -4.10 -4.78
CA CYS A 117 -9.97 -3.93 -6.24
C CYS A 117 -11.17 -4.57 -6.95
N LYS A 118 -11.95 -5.39 -6.25
CA LYS A 118 -13.23 -5.93 -6.74
C LYS A 118 -14.34 -4.87 -6.79
N ARG A 119 -14.24 -3.80 -6.00
CA ARG A 119 -15.24 -2.73 -5.87
C ARG A 119 -14.77 -1.49 -6.61
N LEU A 120 -14.79 -1.56 -7.94
CA LEU A 120 -14.23 -0.54 -8.83
C LEU A 120 -14.93 0.82 -8.71
N CYS A 121 -16.27 0.85 -8.82
CA CYS A 121 -17.04 2.09 -8.76
C CYS A 121 -16.89 2.77 -7.40
N LEU A 122 -16.91 1.99 -6.32
CA LEU A 122 -16.66 2.52 -4.97
C LEU A 122 -15.27 3.16 -4.82
N ALA A 123 -14.27 2.69 -5.57
CA ALA A 123 -12.94 3.32 -5.59
C ALA A 123 -13.00 4.70 -6.27
N ALA A 124 -13.71 4.79 -7.40
CA ALA A 124 -13.91 6.03 -8.12
C ALA A 124 -14.71 7.04 -7.27
N ASP A 125 -15.82 6.62 -6.64
CA ASP A 125 -16.62 7.46 -5.76
C ASP A 125 -15.79 8.03 -4.60
N LYS A 126 -14.97 7.18 -3.96
CA LYS A 126 -14.07 7.63 -2.89
C LYS A 126 -13.05 8.65 -3.39
N LEU A 127 -12.49 8.45 -4.59
CA LEU A 127 -11.57 9.41 -5.19
C LEU A 127 -12.27 10.74 -5.54
N ASN A 128 -13.50 10.69 -6.04
CA ASN A 128 -14.31 11.88 -6.28
C ASN A 128 -14.49 12.67 -4.99
N ILE A 129 -14.93 12.02 -3.91
CA ILE A 129 -15.12 12.66 -2.60
C ILE A 129 -13.81 13.25 -2.07
N LEU A 130 -12.68 12.55 -2.25
CA LEU A 130 -11.37 13.01 -1.79
C LEU A 130 -10.87 14.21 -2.58
N LEU A 131 -11.05 14.24 -3.90
CA LEU A 131 -10.43 15.23 -4.77
C LEU A 131 -11.34 16.43 -5.06
N GLN A 132 -12.65 16.27 -5.12
CA GLN A 132 -13.61 17.34 -5.47
C GLN A 132 -13.45 18.60 -4.61
N PRO A 133 -13.28 18.54 -3.28
CA PRO A 133 -13.09 19.75 -2.47
C PRO A 133 -11.85 20.55 -2.86
N TRP A 134 -10.76 19.87 -3.20
CA TRP A 134 -9.52 20.52 -3.63
C TRP A 134 -9.63 21.13 -5.02
N VAL A 135 -10.35 20.46 -5.92
CA VAL A 135 -10.64 21.00 -7.26
C VAL A 135 -11.53 22.24 -7.12
N ALA A 136 -12.60 22.18 -6.34
CA ALA A 136 -13.48 23.33 -6.11
C ALA A 136 -12.73 24.52 -5.50
N ALA A 137 -11.87 24.27 -4.51
CA ALA A 137 -11.04 25.31 -3.89
C ALA A 137 -9.97 25.91 -4.83
N ALA A 138 -9.57 25.19 -5.87
CA ALA A 138 -8.66 25.71 -6.89
C ALA A 138 -9.35 26.67 -7.86
N PHE A 139 -10.68 26.58 -8.00
CA PHE A 139 -11.52 27.44 -8.84
C PHE A 139 -12.33 28.46 -8.06
N ASP A 140 -12.08 28.62 -6.75
CA ASP A 140 -12.80 29.61 -5.95
C ASP A 140 -12.44 31.03 -6.45
N PRO A 141 -13.39 31.75 -7.09
CA PRO A 141 -13.11 33.04 -7.70
C PRO A 141 -12.72 34.11 -6.69
N LEU A 142 -12.95 33.89 -5.39
CA LEU A 142 -12.48 34.80 -4.33
C LEU A 142 -10.96 34.81 -4.17
N ARG A 143 -10.22 33.87 -4.77
CA ARG A 143 -8.75 33.90 -4.81
C ARG A 143 -8.17 34.70 -5.97
N ASP A 144 -8.92 34.88 -7.06
CA ASP A 144 -8.45 35.62 -8.25
C ASP A 144 -8.49 37.14 -8.07
N GLU A 145 -9.17 37.67 -7.04
CA GLU A 145 -9.17 39.12 -6.72
C GLU A 145 -7.97 39.58 -5.86
N GLN A 146 -7.02 38.70 -5.52
CA GLN A 146 -5.89 39.00 -4.62
C GLN A 146 -4.50 38.98 -5.29
N LEU A 147 -4.40 38.98 -6.63
CA LEU A 147 -3.11 39.04 -7.36
C LEU A 147 -2.92 40.35 -8.13
#